data_AF-A0A3Q0FZ38-F1
#
_entry.id   AF-A0A3Q0FZ38-F1
#
_cell.length_a   1.000
_cell.length_b   1.000
_cell.length_c   1.000
_cell.angle_alpha   90.00
_cell.angle_beta   90.00
_cell.angle_gamma   90.00
#
_symmetry.space_group_name_H-M   'P 1'
#
loop_
_entity.id
_entity.type
_entity.pdbx_description
1 polymer ?
#
loop_
_entity_poly.entity_id
_entity_poly.type
_entity_poly.pdbx_seq_one_letter_code
_entity_poly.pdbx_strand_id
1 'polypeptide(L)'
;MDPEEAMGLADPGQEAEESEYFNPLLRPVLLGEVEGVQQIFEDPEDPNYEKAMQLLLEKDVIGRDLLYAACMVGQSEVIRALAKYGVDMKDKTPREAKQTLQMFISHIQATVTDPEKVQGRLNKEDKNASLSACRAKSDWLNSTKEATRQDFLAQKQELEDKMLPIFTKMATPRLPTAKNVKSSVSSSRI
;
A
#
# COMPACT_ATOMS: atom_id res chain seq x y z
N MET A 1 20.99 -68.21 29.61
CA MET A 1 20.14 -68.67 28.49
C MET A 1 18.83 -67.92 28.58
N ASP A 2 18.24 -67.63 27.43
CA ASP A 2 18.13 -66.28 26.90
C ASP A 2 16.88 -65.45 27.28
N PRO A 3 17.00 -64.12 27.06
CA PRO A 3 15.92 -63.13 27.07
C PRO A 3 15.21 -63.07 25.71
N GLU A 4 13.87 -63.09 25.68
CA GLU A 4 13.10 -62.66 24.51
C GLU A 4 11.62 -62.47 24.91
N GLU A 5 11.24 -61.25 25.25
CA GLU A 5 9.97 -60.65 24.83
C GLU A 5 10.05 -59.15 25.11
N ALA A 6 10.87 -58.49 24.28
CA ALA A 6 10.74 -57.07 24.01
C ALA A 6 9.78 -56.93 22.83
N MET A 7 8.74 -56.11 22.97
CA MET A 7 8.15 -55.22 21.96
C MET A 7 6.66 -55.00 22.25
N GLY A 8 6.29 -53.74 22.45
CA GLY A 8 4.89 -53.34 22.56
C GLY A 8 4.71 -51.93 23.11
N LEU A 9 5.40 -50.96 22.49
CA LEU A 9 5.18 -49.54 22.70
C LEU A 9 3.72 -49.19 22.43
N ALA A 10 3.03 -48.62 23.41
CA ALA A 10 1.80 -47.88 23.20
C ALA A 10 1.74 -46.75 24.24
N ASP A 11 2.55 -45.72 24.00
CA ASP A 11 2.30 -44.38 24.50
C ASP A 11 1.53 -43.63 23.40
N PRO A 12 0.22 -43.34 23.56
CA PRO A 12 -0.48 -42.39 22.72
C PRO A 12 -0.65 -41.09 23.51
N GLY A 13 0.46 -40.49 23.95
CA GLY A 13 0.46 -39.34 24.83
C GLY A 13 1.12 -38.08 24.28
N GLN A 14 1.77 -38.12 23.12
CA GLN A 14 2.39 -36.95 22.50
C GLN A 14 2.38 -37.03 20.97
N GLU A 15 1.48 -36.28 20.35
CA GLU A 15 1.71 -35.60 19.07
C GLU A 15 0.74 -34.40 19.02
N ALA A 16 1.04 -33.41 19.85
CA ALA A 16 0.49 -32.07 19.78
C ALA A 16 1.62 -31.07 20.03
N GLU A 17 2.72 -31.24 19.30
CA GLU A 17 3.73 -30.22 19.05
C GLU A 17 4.28 -30.43 17.64
N GLU A 18 3.58 -29.88 16.66
CA GLU A 18 4.21 -29.35 15.45
C GLU A 18 3.74 -27.91 15.32
N SER A 19 4.42 -27.02 16.05
CA SER A 19 4.47 -25.61 15.70
C SER A 19 5.37 -25.48 14.46
N GLU A 20 4.79 -25.53 13.27
CA GLU A 20 5.47 -25.04 12.09
C GLU A 20 4.52 -24.11 11.35
N TYR A 21 5.02 -22.92 11.02
CA TYR A 21 4.30 -21.74 10.57
C TYR A 21 3.61 -21.99 9.22
N PHE A 22 2.51 -22.75 9.21
CA PHE A 22 1.79 -23.08 8.00
C PHE A 22 0.77 -21.99 7.74
N ASN A 23 1.01 -21.22 6.69
CA ASN A 23 0.10 -20.17 6.25
C ASN A 23 -1.30 -20.77 6.03
N PRO A 24 -2.35 -20.27 6.72
CA PRO A 24 -3.68 -20.86 6.69
C PRO A 24 -4.33 -20.79 5.30
N LEU A 25 -3.82 -19.92 4.41
CA LEU A 25 -4.25 -19.85 3.02
C LEU A 25 -3.66 -20.99 2.16
N LEU A 26 -2.59 -21.67 2.57
CA LEU A 26 -1.98 -22.75 1.77
C LEU A 26 -2.96 -23.88 1.51
N ARG A 27 -3.68 -24.33 2.53
CA ARG A 27 -4.65 -25.43 2.40
C ARG A 27 -5.76 -25.11 1.38
N PRO A 28 -6.53 -24.01 1.52
CA PRO A 28 -7.58 -23.71 0.55
C PRO A 28 -6.99 -23.42 -0.85
N VAL A 29 -5.77 -22.87 -0.94
CA VAL A 29 -5.12 -22.65 -2.23
C VAL A 29 -4.73 -23.94 -2.94
N LEU A 30 -4.16 -24.91 -2.23
CA LEU A 30 -3.79 -26.20 -2.79
C LEU A 30 -5.02 -27.05 -3.15
N LEU A 31 -6.10 -26.93 -2.37
CA LEU A 31 -7.34 -27.66 -2.61
C LEU A 31 -8.27 -27.00 -3.64
N GLY A 32 -8.01 -25.75 -4.04
CA GLY A 32 -8.88 -25.02 -4.97
C GLY A 32 -10.13 -24.44 -4.31
N GLU A 33 -10.15 -24.33 -2.99
CA GLU A 33 -11.28 -23.85 -2.21
C GLU A 33 -11.29 -22.32 -2.22
N VAL A 34 -11.94 -21.75 -3.23
CA VAL A 34 -12.08 -20.29 -3.36
C VAL A 34 -12.78 -19.70 -2.13
N GLU A 35 -13.84 -20.34 -1.65
CA GLU A 35 -14.63 -19.87 -0.49
C GLU A 35 -13.78 -19.74 0.79
N GLY A 36 -12.89 -20.71 1.05
CA GLY A 36 -11.97 -20.65 2.19
C GLY A 36 -10.95 -19.51 2.07
N VAL A 37 -10.49 -19.22 0.85
CA VAL A 37 -9.67 -18.03 0.58
C VAL A 37 -10.49 -16.76 0.83
N GLN A 38 -11.70 -16.67 0.28
CA GLN A 38 -12.56 -15.48 0.42
C GLN A 38 -12.93 -15.20 1.88
N GLN A 39 -13.22 -16.24 2.66
CA GLN A 39 -13.56 -16.11 4.08
C GLN A 39 -12.46 -15.36 4.84
N ILE A 40 -11.20 -15.77 4.69
CA ILE A 40 -10.07 -15.11 5.34
C ILE A 40 -9.90 -13.64 4.90
N PHE A 41 -10.32 -13.29 3.67
CA PHE A 41 -10.18 -11.93 3.14
C PHE A 41 -11.41 -11.03 3.28
N GLU A 42 -12.59 -11.58 3.58
CA GLU A 42 -13.85 -10.85 3.59
C GLU A 42 -14.60 -10.94 4.92
N ASP A 43 -14.27 -11.90 5.78
CA ASP A 43 -14.86 -12.05 7.11
C ASP A 43 -14.04 -11.31 8.17
N PRO A 44 -14.52 -10.18 8.72
CA PRO A 44 -13.80 -9.43 9.76
C PRO A 44 -13.76 -10.16 11.11
N GLU A 45 -14.55 -11.22 11.31
CA GLU A 45 -14.49 -12.07 12.51
C GLU A 45 -13.43 -13.17 12.37
N ASP A 46 -12.87 -13.39 11.18
CA ASP A 46 -11.80 -14.37 10.98
C ASP A 46 -10.51 -13.93 11.69
N PRO A 47 -9.88 -14.79 12.52
CA PRO A 47 -8.68 -14.45 13.26
C PRO A 47 -7.48 -14.10 12.37
N ASN A 48 -7.52 -14.45 11.09
CA ASN A 48 -6.49 -14.18 10.09
C ASN A 48 -6.85 -13.01 9.17
N TYR A 49 -8.04 -12.41 9.28
CA TYR A 49 -8.47 -11.28 8.44
C TYR A 49 -7.47 -10.13 8.44
N GLU A 50 -7.00 -9.72 9.62
CA GLU A 50 -6.01 -8.65 9.74
C GLU A 50 -4.64 -9.02 9.16
N LYS A 51 -4.31 -10.31 9.09
CA LYS A 51 -3.02 -10.82 8.60
C LYS A 51 -3.09 -11.35 7.17
N ALA A 52 -4.28 -11.42 6.57
CA ALA A 52 -4.51 -12.06 5.28
C ALA A 52 -3.60 -11.51 4.17
N MET A 53 -3.31 -10.20 4.20
CA MET A 53 -2.38 -9.56 3.27
C MET A 53 -0.92 -9.97 3.49
N GLN A 54 -0.51 -10.07 4.75
CA GLN A 54 0.84 -10.52 5.10
C GLN A 54 1.02 -11.99 4.73
N LEU A 55 -0.02 -12.80 4.93
CA LEU A 55 -0.06 -14.20 4.52
C LEU A 55 -0.02 -14.34 2.99
N LEU A 56 -0.67 -13.46 2.23
CA LEU A 56 -0.61 -13.49 0.76
C LEU A 56 0.82 -13.26 0.24
N LEU A 57 1.56 -12.35 0.88
CA LEU A 57 2.91 -11.92 0.51
C LEU A 57 4.01 -12.76 1.18
N GLU A 58 3.63 -13.65 2.09
CA GLU A 58 4.55 -14.54 2.77
C GLU A 58 5.18 -15.52 1.78
N LYS A 59 6.48 -15.74 1.96
CA LYS A 59 7.27 -16.64 1.12
C LYS A 59 7.61 -17.89 1.90
N ASP A 60 7.56 -19.03 1.23
CA ASP A 60 8.05 -20.29 1.77
C ASP A 60 9.58 -20.26 1.96
N VAL A 61 10.13 -21.32 2.57
CA VAL A 61 11.58 -21.49 2.78
C VAL A 61 12.41 -21.48 1.49
N ILE A 62 11.76 -21.59 0.33
CA ILE A 62 12.36 -21.57 -1.02
C ILE A 62 12.15 -20.18 -1.68
N GLY A 63 11.50 -19.24 -1.00
CA GLY A 63 11.27 -17.88 -1.46
C GLY A 63 10.04 -17.72 -2.37
N ARG A 64 9.17 -18.73 -2.45
CA ARG A 64 7.98 -18.77 -3.32
C ARG A 64 6.76 -18.29 -2.54
N ASP A 65 5.94 -17.46 -3.17
CA ASP A 65 4.70 -16.97 -2.58
C ASP A 65 3.50 -17.89 -2.86
N LEU A 66 2.37 -17.57 -2.24
CA LEU A 66 1.14 -18.34 -2.37
C LEU A 66 0.58 -18.38 -3.79
N LEU A 67 0.82 -17.30 -4.56
CA LEU A 67 0.41 -17.20 -5.95
C LEU A 67 1.18 -18.21 -6.81
N TYR A 68 2.48 -18.40 -6.55
CA TYR A 68 3.28 -19.43 -7.20
C TYR A 68 2.72 -20.84 -6.93
N ALA A 69 2.35 -21.13 -5.68
CA ALA A 69 1.74 -22.43 -5.34
C ALA A 69 0.42 -22.64 -6.09
N ALA A 70 -0.47 -21.64 -6.11
CA ALA A 70 -1.73 -21.69 -6.85
C ALA A 70 -1.50 -21.94 -8.36
N CYS A 71 -0.50 -21.29 -8.95
CA CYS A 71 -0.10 -21.46 -10.34
C CYS A 71 0.36 -22.90 -10.65
N MET A 72 1.18 -23.49 -9.77
CA MET A 72 1.68 -24.85 -9.94
C MET A 72 0.58 -25.90 -9.85
N VAL A 73 -0.39 -25.71 -8.97
CA VAL A 73 -1.55 -26.61 -8.83
C VAL A 73 -2.57 -26.41 -9.95
N GLY A 74 -2.50 -25.28 -10.68
CA GLY A 74 -3.41 -24.98 -11.79
C GLY A 74 -4.78 -24.50 -11.35
N GLN A 75 -4.91 -24.00 -10.11
CA GLN A 75 -6.19 -23.57 -9.54
C GLN A 75 -6.57 -22.18 -10.07
N SER A 76 -7.08 -22.14 -11.30
CA SER A 76 -7.34 -20.89 -12.04
C SER A 76 -8.27 -19.93 -11.30
N GLU A 77 -9.29 -20.45 -10.62
CA GLU A 77 -10.24 -19.62 -9.87
C GLU A 77 -9.63 -19.05 -8.58
N VAL A 78 -8.81 -19.84 -7.88
CA VAL A 78 -8.04 -19.37 -6.73
C VAL A 78 -6.99 -18.35 -7.17
N ILE A 79 -6.27 -18.57 -8.26
CA ILE A 79 -5.31 -17.61 -8.81
C ILE A 79 -6.01 -16.27 -9.10
N ARG A 80 -7.21 -16.30 -9.67
CA ARG A 80 -8.02 -15.09 -9.91
C ARG A 80 -8.44 -14.43 -8.61
N ALA A 81 -8.86 -15.20 -7.60
CA ALA A 81 -9.22 -14.68 -6.28
C ALA A 81 -8.01 -14.05 -5.58
N LEU A 82 -6.87 -14.75 -5.50
CA LEU A 82 -5.62 -14.26 -4.94
C LEU A 82 -5.09 -13.04 -5.68
N ALA A 83 -5.18 -13.00 -7.02
CA ALA A 83 -4.79 -11.85 -7.82
C ALA A 83 -5.71 -10.65 -7.59
N LYS A 84 -7.03 -10.87 -7.50
CA LYS A 84 -7.98 -9.85 -7.06
C LYS A 84 -7.56 -9.35 -5.68
N TYR A 85 -7.27 -10.23 -4.74
CA TYR A 85 -6.89 -9.82 -3.39
C TYR A 85 -5.52 -9.11 -3.30
N GLY A 86 -4.53 -9.53 -4.08
CA GLY A 86 -3.21 -8.88 -4.15
C GLY A 86 -3.19 -7.55 -4.91
N VAL A 87 -4.11 -7.34 -5.85
CA VAL A 87 -4.18 -6.13 -6.69
C VAL A 87 -5.25 -5.14 -6.20
N ASP A 88 -6.35 -5.63 -5.62
CA ASP A 88 -7.58 -4.87 -5.31
C ASP A 88 -7.72 -4.49 -3.82
N MET A 89 -6.73 -4.83 -2.96
CA MET A 89 -6.83 -4.62 -1.50
C MET A 89 -5.80 -3.71 -0.87
N LYS A 90 -5.00 -2.98 -1.64
CA LYS A 90 -4.03 -2.04 -1.08
C LYS A 90 -4.65 -0.90 -0.21
N ASP A 91 -5.98 -0.78 -0.21
CA ASP A 91 -6.75 0.20 0.57
C ASP A 91 -8.05 -0.37 1.18
N LYS A 92 -8.10 -1.63 1.64
CA LYS A 92 -9.37 -2.24 2.16
C LYS A 92 -9.64 -2.00 3.63
N THR A 93 -8.64 -1.71 4.45
CA THR A 93 -8.85 -1.42 5.88
C THR A 93 -8.81 0.09 6.19
N PRO A 94 -9.51 0.56 7.24
CA PRO A 94 -9.35 1.95 7.72
C PRO A 94 -7.89 2.29 8.06
N ARG A 95 -7.11 1.30 8.52
CA ARG A 95 -5.68 1.44 8.81
C ARG A 95 -4.86 1.70 7.55
N GLU A 96 -5.09 0.96 6.48
CA GLU A 96 -4.44 1.17 5.19
C GLU A 96 -4.84 2.50 4.58
N ALA A 97 -6.14 2.83 4.55
CA ALA A 97 -6.62 4.12 4.04
C ALA A 97 -6.01 5.31 4.82
N LYS A 98 -5.88 5.16 6.15
CA LYS A 98 -5.14 6.10 7.01
C LYS A 98 -3.67 6.20 6.62
N GLN A 99 -2.99 5.08 6.40
CA GLN A 99 -1.57 5.04 6.01
C GLN A 99 -1.35 5.65 4.62
N THR A 100 -2.23 5.36 3.65
CA THR A 100 -2.21 5.96 2.31
C THR A 100 -2.36 7.48 2.40
N LEU A 101 -3.30 7.98 3.20
CA LEU A 101 -3.45 9.41 3.45
C LEU A 101 -2.19 10.03 4.10
N GLN A 102 -1.59 9.35 5.07
CA GLN A 102 -0.34 9.79 5.70
C GLN A 102 0.81 9.88 4.71
N MET A 103 1.02 8.84 3.89
CA MET A 103 2.06 8.82 2.85
C MET A 103 1.84 9.94 1.82
N PHE A 104 0.59 10.19 1.43
CA PHE A 104 0.27 11.24 0.48
C PHE A 104 0.56 12.64 1.05
N ILE A 105 0.20 12.89 2.31
CA ILE A 105 0.55 14.12 3.02
C ILE A 105 2.08 14.32 3.05
N SER A 106 2.84 13.28 3.43
CA SER A 106 4.30 13.34 3.46
C SER A 106 4.90 13.61 2.07
N HIS A 107 4.37 12.97 1.03
CA HIS A 107 4.79 13.19 -0.34
C HIS A 107 4.58 14.64 -0.80
N ILE A 108 3.40 15.20 -0.52
CA ILE A 108 3.11 16.60 -0.84
C ILE A 108 4.07 17.52 -0.09
N GLN A 109 4.25 17.33 1.21
CA GLN A 109 5.14 18.15 2.03
C GLN A 109 6.58 18.12 1.51
N ALA A 110 7.11 16.93 1.21
CA ALA A 110 8.43 16.79 0.60
C ALA A 110 8.51 17.55 -0.74
N THR A 111 7.52 17.39 -1.61
CA THR A 111 7.50 18.02 -2.93
C THR A 111 7.45 19.55 -2.86
N VAL A 112 6.63 20.13 -1.97
CA VAL A 112 6.49 21.60 -1.86
C VAL A 112 7.58 22.26 -1.03
N THR A 113 8.35 21.48 -0.27
CA THR A 113 9.51 21.96 0.48
C THR A 113 10.83 21.79 -0.27
N ASP A 114 10.88 20.90 -1.27
CA ASP A 114 12.02 20.69 -2.14
C ASP A 114 12.29 21.94 -3.03
N PRO A 115 13.42 22.64 -2.82
CA PRO A 115 13.76 23.84 -3.58
C PRO A 115 13.93 23.56 -5.08
N GLU A 116 14.46 22.40 -5.47
CA GLU A 116 14.64 22.04 -6.89
C GLU A 116 13.30 21.83 -7.60
N LYS A 117 12.31 21.28 -6.88
CA LYS A 117 10.96 21.04 -7.43
C LYS A 117 10.12 22.31 -7.48
N VAL A 118 10.26 23.22 -6.51
CA VAL A 118 9.40 24.41 -6.41
C VAL A 118 9.98 25.67 -7.05
N GLN A 119 11.29 25.78 -7.24
CA GLN A 119 11.93 27.02 -7.69
C GLN A 119 11.43 27.48 -9.07
N GLY A 120 10.67 28.59 -9.05
CA GLY A 120 10.07 29.19 -10.24
C GLY A 120 9.01 28.31 -10.91
N ARG A 121 8.44 27.34 -10.19
CA ARG A 121 7.24 26.57 -10.56
C ARG A 121 6.10 26.84 -9.59
N LEU A 122 6.40 27.02 -8.31
CA LEU A 122 5.43 27.27 -7.25
C LEU A 122 5.59 28.67 -6.67
N ASN A 123 4.50 29.39 -6.53
CA ASN A 123 4.50 30.68 -5.82
C ASN A 123 4.32 30.47 -4.30
N LYS A 124 4.50 31.54 -3.52
CA LYS A 124 4.41 31.49 -2.05
C LYS A 124 2.99 31.14 -1.56
N GLU A 125 1.97 31.57 -2.29
CA GLU A 125 0.57 31.33 -1.95
C GLU A 125 0.19 29.85 -2.12
N ASP A 126 0.49 29.26 -3.28
CA ASP A 126 0.27 27.85 -3.60
C ASP A 126 1.06 26.95 -2.62
N LYS A 127 2.30 27.33 -2.27
CA LYS A 127 3.09 26.63 -1.25
C LYS A 127 2.42 26.64 0.12
N ASN A 128 1.96 27.81 0.57
CA ASN A 128 1.27 27.95 1.85
C ASN A 128 -0.07 27.21 1.87
N ALA A 129 -0.84 27.26 0.77
CA ALA A 129 -2.09 26.53 0.62
C ALA A 129 -1.87 25.01 0.74
N SER A 130 -0.83 24.47 0.08
CA SER A 130 -0.45 23.06 0.17
C SER A 130 -0.12 22.66 1.61
N LEU A 131 0.75 23.42 2.28
CA LEU A 131 1.17 23.13 3.64
C LEU A 131 0.01 23.25 4.63
N SER A 132 -0.86 24.23 4.45
CA SER A 132 -2.05 24.40 5.29
C SER A 132 -3.04 23.25 5.10
N ALA A 133 -3.27 22.79 3.86
CA ALA A 133 -4.12 21.64 3.57
C ALA A 133 -3.55 20.36 4.19
N CYS A 134 -2.25 20.09 4.00
CA CYS A 134 -1.57 18.96 4.63
C CYS A 134 -1.68 18.98 6.15
N ARG A 135 -1.47 20.14 6.78
CA ARG A 135 -1.59 20.29 8.23
C ARG A 135 -3.00 19.99 8.72
N ALA A 136 -4.03 20.52 8.06
CA ALA A 136 -5.41 20.26 8.42
C ALA A 136 -5.75 18.76 8.36
N LYS A 137 -5.27 18.04 7.34
CA LYS A 137 -5.47 16.58 7.22
C LYS A 137 -4.69 15.80 8.29
N SER A 138 -3.46 16.19 8.59
CA SER A 138 -2.68 15.60 9.69
C SER A 138 -3.32 15.81 11.06
N ASP A 139 -3.84 17.01 11.32
CA ASP A 139 -4.52 17.32 12.59
C ASP A 139 -5.78 16.46 12.74
N TRP A 140 -6.56 16.32 11.66
CA TRP A 140 -7.72 15.42 11.63
C TRP A 140 -7.31 13.97 11.91
N LEU A 141 -6.28 13.45 11.23
CA LEU A 141 -5.74 12.09 11.42
C LEU A 141 -5.33 11.77 12.87
N ASN A 142 -4.84 12.78 13.60
CA ASN A 142 -4.39 12.64 14.99
C ASN A 142 -5.53 12.78 16.00
N SER A 143 -6.60 13.50 15.63
CA SER A 143 -7.78 13.72 16.48
C SER A 143 -8.84 12.62 16.37
N THR A 144 -8.87 11.91 15.24
CA THR A 144 -9.86 10.91 14.91
C THR A 144 -9.60 9.58 15.62
N LYS A 145 -10.61 9.05 16.34
CA LYS A 145 -10.55 7.75 17.04
C LYS A 145 -11.30 6.62 16.34
N GLU A 146 -12.40 6.91 15.64
CA GLU A 146 -13.30 5.92 15.04
C GLU A 146 -13.69 6.27 13.59
N ALA A 147 -12.77 6.87 12.82
CA ALA A 147 -13.08 7.12 11.40
C ALA A 147 -13.13 5.82 10.62
N THR A 148 -14.10 5.76 9.72
CA THR A 148 -14.28 4.65 8.80
C THR A 148 -13.30 4.78 7.64
N ARG A 149 -13.14 3.68 6.90
CA ARG A 149 -12.41 3.66 5.63
C ARG A 149 -12.89 4.76 4.67
N GLN A 150 -14.19 4.97 4.58
CA GLN A 150 -14.78 5.95 3.67
C GLN A 150 -14.39 7.38 4.05
N ASP A 151 -14.29 7.68 5.35
CA ASP A 151 -13.82 8.98 5.83
C ASP A 151 -12.37 9.23 5.40
N PHE A 152 -11.47 8.26 5.56
CA PHE A 152 -10.08 8.40 5.11
C PHE A 152 -9.97 8.60 3.59
N LEU A 153 -10.77 7.88 2.80
CA LEU A 153 -10.82 8.05 1.35
C LEU A 153 -11.35 9.43 0.95
N ALA A 154 -12.40 9.91 1.61
CA ALA A 154 -12.94 11.25 1.38
C ALA A 154 -11.92 12.35 1.74
N GLN A 155 -11.21 12.20 2.86
CA GLN A 155 -10.16 13.13 3.27
C GLN A 155 -8.97 13.14 2.30
N LYS A 156 -8.62 11.97 1.74
CA LYS A 156 -7.62 11.84 0.67
C LYS A 156 -8.08 12.54 -0.60
N GLN A 157 -9.30 12.27 -1.06
CA GLN A 157 -9.84 12.90 -2.27
C GLN A 157 -9.88 14.42 -2.14
N GLU A 158 -10.33 14.94 -1.00
CA GLU A 158 -10.37 16.40 -0.77
C GLU A 158 -8.96 17.02 -0.79
N LEU A 159 -7.94 16.29 -0.32
CA LEU A 159 -6.55 16.73 -0.42
C LEU A 159 -6.06 16.67 -1.86
N GLU A 160 -6.39 15.62 -2.61
CA GLU A 160 -6.06 15.47 -4.04
C GLU A 160 -6.66 16.61 -4.86
N ASP A 161 -7.93 16.95 -4.65
CA ASP A 161 -8.63 18.02 -5.36
C ASP A 161 -7.98 19.39 -5.11
N LYS A 162 -7.54 19.64 -3.87
CA LYS A 162 -6.79 20.87 -3.51
C LYS A 162 -5.40 20.90 -4.12
N MET A 163 -4.74 19.75 -4.25
CA MET A 163 -3.38 19.64 -4.75
C MET A 163 -3.29 19.54 -6.27
N LEU A 164 -4.34 19.07 -6.94
CA LEU A 164 -4.41 18.93 -8.39
C LEU A 164 -4.05 20.22 -9.16
N PRO A 165 -4.62 21.41 -8.85
CA PRO A 165 -4.24 22.64 -9.54
C PRO A 165 -2.77 23.00 -9.31
N ILE A 166 -2.22 22.68 -8.13
CA ILE A 166 -0.84 22.94 -7.74
C ILE A 166 0.12 22.03 -8.52
N PHE A 167 -0.17 20.73 -8.58
CA PHE A 167 0.57 19.76 -9.39
C PHE A 167 0.52 20.10 -10.89
N THR A 168 -0.65 20.55 -11.39
CA THR A 168 -0.80 20.99 -12.79
C THR A 168 0.09 22.18 -13.12
N LYS A 169 0.11 23.20 -12.24
CA LYS A 169 1.01 24.35 -12.36
C LYS A 169 2.49 23.92 -12.36
N MET A 170 2.85 22.95 -11.52
CA MET A 170 4.22 22.42 -11.45
C MET A 170 4.62 21.59 -12.67
N ALA A 171 3.70 20.83 -13.26
CA ALA A 171 3.97 19.97 -14.43
C ALA A 171 4.11 20.77 -15.73
N THR A 172 3.55 21.99 -15.80
CA THR A 172 3.59 22.81 -17.01
C THR A 172 5.04 23.19 -17.35
N PRO A 173 5.56 22.84 -18.56
CA PRO A 173 6.89 23.22 -18.98
C PRO A 173 7.02 24.74 -19.08
N ARG A 174 8.13 25.31 -18.59
CA ARG A 174 8.41 26.74 -18.80
C ARG A 174 8.68 26.97 -20.28
N LEU A 175 7.79 27.69 -20.97
CA LEU A 175 8.16 28.36 -22.21
C LEU A 175 9.25 29.40 -21.88
N PRO A 176 10.37 29.46 -22.63
CA PRO A 176 11.34 30.51 -22.45
C PRO A 176 10.66 31.86 -22.68
N THR A 177 10.63 32.72 -21.66
CA THR A 177 10.21 34.11 -21.86
C THR A 177 11.24 34.77 -22.78
N ALA A 178 10.78 35.20 -23.95
CA ALA A 178 11.60 35.90 -24.93
C ALA A 178 12.32 37.06 -24.25
N LYS A 179 13.66 36.99 -24.19
CA LYS A 179 14.48 38.08 -23.66
C LYS A 179 14.23 39.32 -24.52
N ASN A 180 13.92 40.40 -23.83
CA ASN A 180 13.68 41.74 -24.34
C ASN A 180 14.94 42.22 -25.11
N VAL A 181 14.99 42.03 -26.43
CA VAL A 181 15.99 42.69 -27.29
C VAL A 181 15.54 44.13 -27.46
N LYS A 182 16.01 45.04 -26.60
CA LYS A 182 15.89 46.48 -26.83
C LYS A 182 17.27 47.10 -26.99
N SER A 183 17.67 47.16 -28.27
CA SER A 183 18.24 48.33 -28.93
C SER A 183 19.43 49.03 -28.24
N SER A 184 20.65 48.63 -28.61
CA SER A 184 21.77 49.57 -28.68
C SER A 184 21.78 50.17 -30.08
N VAL A 185 21.21 51.36 -30.25
CA VAL A 185 21.44 52.19 -31.44
C VAL A 185 22.79 52.86 -31.26
N SER A 186 23.80 52.37 -31.98
CA SER A 186 25.07 53.07 -32.14
C SER A 186 24.89 54.24 -33.11
N SER A 187 24.75 55.45 -32.57
CA SER A 187 24.95 56.68 -33.33
C SER A 187 26.44 56.88 -33.56
N SER A 188 26.92 56.56 -34.76
CA SER A 188 28.17 57.09 -35.30
C SER A 188 27.80 58.21 -36.28
N ARG A 189 27.94 59.46 -35.83
CA ARG A 189 27.87 60.63 -36.72
C ARG A 189 29.26 60.81 -37.33
N ILE A 190 29.31 60.70 -38.66
CA ILE A 190 30.41 61.18 -39.52
C ILE A 190 30.29 62.70 -39.63
#